data_AF-A0A925S0H1-F1
#
_entry.id   AF-A0A925S0H1-F1
#
_cell.length_a   1.000
_cell.length_b   1.000
_cell.length_c   1.000
_cell.angle_alpha   90.00
_cell.angle_beta   90.00
_cell.angle_gamma   90.00
#
_symmetry.space_group_name_H-M   'P 1'
#
loop_
_entity.id
_entity.type
_entity.pdbx_description
1 polymer ?
#
loop_
_entity_poly.entity_id
_entity_poly.type
_entity_poly.pdbx_seq_one_letter_code
_entity_poly.pdbx_strand_id
1 'polypeptide(L)'
;MVKFIADRDRRLLLRVCAVLGASTLSTSGRTTSVEQDLLDPAGMPYSAFDHMPFESVQIGDALIRVVFGPGAFDLPSQRIVDFVRQSAHTVALYFGRFPAPAARLLVLNTTSPGRPIRSGTAFGYRGAAIKLTLAASVTATDLDRDWILVHEMSHLALPTLPRRHHWFEEGMASYVEPLARAQAGLLSKERVWADMVKGIPQGLPQTGDQGLDRTHTWGRTYWGGALFCLLADIEIRQVTDGHRGLQHALKAILGHGNIELESPIEPLLEIGDHATGTQVLASLYGRMKDRPYPVDLAKLWDRLGVRIASGGIEFDDTAPLAAFRVAMTRRLRVLTRNRVTS
;
A
#
# COMPACT_ATOMS: atom_id res chain seq x y z
N MET A 1 -7.60 8.37 -18.32
CA MET A 1 -8.93 7.76 -18.10
C MET A 1 -8.74 6.53 -17.22
N VAL A 2 -9.02 6.62 -15.91
CA VAL A 2 -8.72 5.58 -14.92
C VAL A 2 -9.98 4.78 -14.64
N LYS A 3 -10.14 3.64 -15.31
CA LYS A 3 -11.06 2.57 -14.87
C LYS A 3 -10.19 1.52 -14.17
N PHE A 4 -10.42 1.32 -12.87
CA PHE A 4 -9.98 0.13 -12.15
C PHE A 4 -11.22 -0.75 -11.97
N ILE A 5 -11.10 -2.01 -12.38
CA ILE A 5 -12.10 -3.04 -12.12
C ILE A 5 -11.66 -3.70 -10.82
N ALA A 6 -12.30 -3.31 -9.73
CA ALA A 6 -12.30 -4.05 -8.48
C ALA A 6 -13.76 -4.39 -8.19
N ASP A 7 -14.27 -5.45 -8.81
CA ASP A 7 -15.21 -6.37 -8.16
C ASP A 7 -15.43 -7.62 -9.03
N ARG A 8 -15.15 -8.79 -8.45
CA ARG A 8 -15.97 -9.99 -8.62
C ARG A 8 -15.75 -10.87 -7.39
N ASP A 9 -16.48 -10.53 -6.35
CA ASP A 9 -17.20 -11.44 -5.45
C ASP A 9 -16.55 -12.80 -5.13
N ARG A 10 -16.05 -12.88 -3.90
CA ARG A 10 -15.91 -14.11 -3.12
C ARG A 10 -17.30 -14.71 -2.85
N ARG A 11 -17.79 -15.64 -3.68
CA ARG A 11 -18.91 -16.53 -3.32
C ARG A 11 -18.66 -17.98 -3.72
N LEU A 12 -18.99 -18.87 -2.78
CA LEU A 12 -18.92 -20.31 -2.87
C LEU A 12 -19.65 -20.88 -4.10
N LEU A 13 -19.07 -21.95 -4.63
CA LEU A 13 -19.61 -22.89 -5.60
C LEU A 13 -20.87 -23.63 -5.09
N LEU A 14 -21.88 -23.76 -5.97
CA LEU A 14 -22.79 -24.90 -6.00
C LEU A 14 -23.18 -25.21 -7.46
N ARG A 15 -23.19 -26.51 -7.76
CA ARG A 15 -23.22 -27.24 -9.06
C ARG A 15 -24.48 -26.92 -9.90
N VAL A 16 -24.60 -27.16 -11.21
CA VAL A 16 -24.53 -28.41 -12.01
C VAL A 16 -24.66 -28.00 -13.50
N CYS A 17 -23.93 -28.63 -14.44
CA CYS A 17 -24.46 -28.97 -15.77
C CYS A 17 -23.52 -29.90 -16.54
N ALA A 18 -24.15 -30.71 -17.39
CA ALA A 18 -23.74 -32.04 -17.80
C ALA A 18 -22.69 -32.12 -18.93
N VAL A 19 -22.03 -33.27 -18.96
CA VAL A 19 -21.11 -33.76 -19.98
C VAL A 19 -21.83 -34.04 -21.29
N LEU A 20 -21.30 -33.56 -22.42
CA LEU A 20 -21.28 -34.29 -23.69
C LEU A 20 -19.94 -34.01 -24.38
N GLY A 21 -19.23 -35.08 -24.73
CA GLY A 21 -17.84 -35.04 -25.15
C GLY A 21 -17.61 -34.83 -26.64
N ALA A 22 -16.37 -34.46 -26.97
CA ALA A 22 -15.68 -34.85 -28.19
C ALA A 22 -14.18 -34.81 -27.89
N SER A 23 -13.54 -35.98 -27.96
CA SER A 23 -12.13 -36.21 -27.71
C SER A 23 -11.28 -35.76 -28.89
N THR A 24 -10.38 -34.81 -28.65
CA THR A 24 -9.19 -34.60 -29.47
C THR A 24 -7.97 -34.76 -28.57
N LEU A 25 -7.08 -35.70 -28.93
CA LEU A 25 -5.80 -35.88 -28.25
C LEU A 25 -4.95 -34.63 -28.50
N SER A 26 -4.87 -33.75 -27.51
CA SER A 26 -3.85 -32.73 -27.41
C SER A 26 -2.79 -33.23 -26.44
N THR A 27 -1.52 -33.20 -26.86
CA THR A 27 -0.37 -33.48 -26.00
C THR A 27 -0.28 -32.41 -24.93
N SER A 28 -0.99 -32.62 -23.81
CA SER A 28 -0.90 -31.76 -22.64
C SER A 28 0.41 -32.06 -21.91
N GLY A 29 1.31 -31.09 -21.92
CA GLY A 29 2.35 -31.03 -20.90
C GLY A 29 1.64 -30.96 -19.55
N ARG A 30 1.86 -31.94 -18.68
CA ARG A 30 1.38 -31.88 -17.29
C ARG A 30 2.08 -30.68 -16.64
N THR A 31 1.37 -29.58 -16.47
CA THR A 31 1.73 -28.59 -15.46
C THR A 31 1.86 -29.34 -14.14
N THR A 32 2.99 -29.18 -13.47
CA THR A 32 3.23 -29.88 -12.20
C THR A 32 2.26 -29.38 -11.14
N SER A 33 1.95 -30.19 -10.11
CA SER A 33 1.05 -29.76 -9.02
C SER A 33 1.54 -28.46 -8.35
N VAL A 34 2.86 -28.26 -8.30
CA VAL A 34 3.50 -27.05 -7.78
C VAL A 34 3.19 -25.83 -8.66
N GLU A 35 3.24 -25.94 -9.98
CA GLU A 35 2.87 -24.83 -10.88
C GLU A 35 1.40 -24.45 -10.77
N GLN A 36 0.51 -25.44 -10.59
CA GLN A 36 -0.91 -25.18 -10.39
C GLN A 36 -1.17 -24.46 -9.06
N ASP A 37 -0.50 -24.86 -7.98
CA ASP A 37 -0.58 -24.19 -6.69
C ASP A 37 -0.04 -22.76 -6.75
N LEU A 38 1.04 -22.51 -7.50
CA LEU A 38 1.63 -21.17 -7.65
C LEU A 38 0.71 -20.16 -8.34
N LEU A 39 -0.13 -20.66 -9.25
CA LEU A 39 -1.04 -19.84 -10.05
C LEU A 39 -2.40 -19.64 -9.39
N ASP A 40 -2.64 -20.20 -8.20
CA ASP A 40 -3.90 -19.99 -7.47
C ASP A 40 -4.13 -18.49 -7.24
N PRO A 41 -5.21 -17.91 -7.81
CA PRO A 41 -5.51 -16.49 -7.61
C PRO A 41 -5.89 -16.18 -6.16
N ALA A 42 -6.46 -17.14 -5.41
CA ALA A 42 -7.13 -16.89 -4.14
C ALA A 42 -6.19 -16.63 -2.95
N GLY A 43 -4.95 -17.10 -3.00
CA GLY A 43 -4.05 -17.03 -1.84
C GLY A 43 -2.56 -16.99 -2.18
N MET A 44 -1.75 -16.97 -1.14
CA MET A 44 -0.30 -17.13 -1.23
C MET A 44 0.05 -18.62 -1.05
N PRO A 45 0.75 -19.24 -2.02
CA PRO A 45 1.05 -20.67 -2.00
C PRO A 45 2.28 -20.99 -1.13
N TYR A 46 2.16 -20.80 0.19
CA TYR A 46 3.29 -20.88 1.14
C TYR A 46 4.12 -22.16 1.04
N SER A 47 3.46 -23.32 0.93
CA SER A 47 4.17 -24.61 0.87
C SER A 47 4.99 -24.72 -0.42
N ALA A 48 4.40 -24.39 -1.57
CA ALA A 48 5.10 -24.41 -2.84
C ALA A 48 6.26 -23.40 -2.84
N PHE A 49 6.01 -22.17 -2.37
CA PHE A 49 7.00 -21.10 -2.26
C PHE A 49 8.24 -21.54 -1.48
N ASP A 50 8.07 -22.19 -0.32
CA ASP A 50 9.18 -22.57 0.57
C ASP A 50 10.12 -23.65 -0.04
N HIS A 51 9.71 -24.29 -1.14
CA HIS A 51 10.53 -25.27 -1.87
C HIS A 51 11.17 -24.72 -3.15
N MET A 52 10.92 -23.46 -3.50
CA MET A 52 11.45 -22.85 -4.73
C MET A 52 12.82 -22.19 -4.52
N PRO A 53 13.67 -22.13 -5.56
CA PRO A 53 14.84 -21.26 -5.54
C PRO A 53 14.39 -19.80 -5.42
N PHE A 54 15.14 -19.02 -4.65
CA PHE A 54 14.82 -17.62 -4.40
C PHE A 54 16.05 -16.73 -4.55
N GLU A 55 15.80 -15.50 -5.00
CA GLU A 55 16.73 -14.39 -4.91
C GLU A 55 16.59 -13.71 -3.55
N SER A 56 17.71 -13.25 -2.99
CA SER A 56 17.72 -12.60 -1.67
C SER A 56 17.84 -11.09 -1.81
N VAL A 57 16.92 -10.35 -1.18
CA VAL A 57 16.98 -8.89 -1.05
C VAL A 57 17.08 -8.53 0.42
N GLN A 58 18.27 -8.09 0.84
CA GLN A 58 18.54 -7.66 2.22
C GLN A 58 18.27 -6.16 2.40
N ILE A 59 17.50 -5.78 3.43
CA ILE A 59 17.16 -4.39 3.76
C ILE A 59 17.42 -4.16 5.26
N GLY A 60 18.60 -3.66 5.59
CA GLY A 60 19.06 -3.65 6.99
C GLY A 60 19.14 -5.08 7.52
N ASP A 61 18.46 -5.37 8.62
CA ASP A 61 18.40 -6.72 9.20
C ASP A 61 17.28 -7.59 8.59
N ALA A 62 16.42 -7.02 7.73
CA ALA A 62 15.31 -7.75 7.11
C ALA A 62 15.72 -8.49 5.83
N LEU A 63 15.15 -9.68 5.61
CA LEU A 63 15.35 -10.49 4.40
C LEU A 63 14.05 -10.64 3.62
N ILE A 64 14.05 -10.25 2.35
CA ILE A 64 12.98 -10.56 1.41
C ILE A 64 13.46 -11.69 0.49
N ARG A 65 12.74 -12.82 0.51
CA ARG A 65 12.95 -13.92 -0.44
C ARG A 65 12.07 -13.67 -1.66
N VAL A 66 12.67 -13.55 -2.83
CA VAL A 66 11.97 -13.30 -4.08
C VAL A 66 11.95 -14.57 -4.91
N VAL A 67 10.77 -15.10 -5.17
CA VAL A 67 10.56 -16.28 -6.01
C VAL A 67 9.85 -15.86 -7.28
N PHE A 68 10.36 -16.33 -8.41
CA PHE A 68 9.69 -16.16 -9.70
C PHE A 68 8.85 -17.40 -9.98
N GLY A 69 7.55 -17.18 -10.25
CA GLY A 69 6.66 -18.24 -10.73
C GLY A 69 7.01 -18.69 -12.15
N PRO A 70 6.28 -19.68 -12.70
CA PRO A 70 6.53 -20.20 -14.03
C PRO A 70 6.38 -19.11 -15.11
N GLY A 71 7.18 -19.24 -16.17
CA GLY A 71 7.23 -18.30 -17.29
C GLY A 71 8.48 -17.41 -17.28
N ALA A 72 8.65 -16.63 -18.35
CA ALA A 72 9.77 -15.70 -18.52
C ALA A 72 9.31 -14.26 -18.65
N PHE A 73 10.16 -13.33 -18.25
CA PHE A 73 10.02 -11.91 -18.53
C PHE A 73 10.94 -11.52 -19.69
N ASP A 74 10.53 -10.54 -20.48
CA ASP A 74 11.41 -9.92 -21.50
C ASP A 74 12.56 -9.15 -20.82
N LEU A 75 12.32 -8.67 -19.60
CA LEU A 75 13.29 -7.99 -18.76
C LEU A 75 14.13 -9.00 -17.95
N PRO A 76 15.45 -8.81 -17.79
CA PRO A 76 16.26 -9.66 -16.93
C PRO A 76 15.74 -9.67 -15.49
N SER A 77 15.66 -10.85 -14.87
CA SER A 77 15.17 -11.01 -13.48
C SER A 77 15.87 -10.09 -12.49
N GLN A 78 17.17 -9.82 -12.70
CA GLN A 78 17.95 -8.89 -11.86
C GLN A 78 17.33 -7.49 -11.80
N ARG A 79 16.77 -6.99 -12.91
CA ARG A 79 16.11 -5.67 -12.92
C ARG A 79 14.82 -5.66 -12.11
N ILE A 80 14.11 -6.78 -12.07
CA ILE A 80 12.93 -6.95 -11.19
C ILE A 80 13.38 -7.02 -9.74
N VAL A 81 14.45 -7.75 -9.42
CA VAL A 81 15.04 -7.80 -8.07
C VAL A 81 15.50 -6.42 -7.59
N ASP A 82 16.08 -5.61 -8.47
CA ASP A 82 16.48 -4.24 -8.15
C ASP A 82 15.27 -3.33 -7.89
N PHE A 83 14.17 -3.49 -8.65
CA PHE A 83 12.90 -2.83 -8.39
C PHE A 83 12.37 -3.20 -7.00
N VAL A 84 12.37 -4.49 -6.64
CA VAL A 84 11.99 -4.97 -5.29
C VAL A 84 12.85 -4.31 -4.21
N ARG A 85 14.18 -4.25 -4.41
CA ARG A 85 15.11 -3.60 -3.48
C ARG A 85 14.80 -2.11 -3.31
N GLN A 86 14.53 -1.39 -4.40
CA GLN A 86 14.20 0.03 -4.36
C GLN A 86 12.86 0.30 -3.65
N SER A 87 11.84 -0.52 -3.90
CA SER A 87 10.54 -0.42 -3.21
C SER A 87 10.70 -0.68 -1.71
N ALA A 88 11.44 -1.72 -1.34
CA ALA A 88 11.67 -2.06 0.06
C ALA A 88 12.49 -1.00 0.80
N HIS A 89 13.52 -0.42 0.18
CA HIS A 89 14.25 0.72 0.74
C HIS A 89 13.35 1.95 0.91
N THR A 90 12.43 2.20 -0.02
CA THR A 90 11.49 3.33 0.06
C THR A 90 10.56 3.19 1.27
N VAL A 91 9.98 2.02 1.47
CA VAL A 91 9.15 1.72 2.65
C VAL A 91 9.98 1.77 3.92
N ALA A 92 11.18 1.18 3.91
CA ALA A 92 12.07 1.21 5.07
C ALA A 92 12.49 2.64 5.46
N LEU A 93 12.67 3.53 4.50
CA LEU A 93 12.96 4.95 4.76
C LEU A 93 11.78 5.63 5.47
N TYR A 94 10.55 5.38 5.01
CA TYR A 94 9.35 5.96 5.60
C TYR A 94 9.14 5.44 7.04
N PHE A 95 9.22 4.13 7.27
CA PHE A 95 8.99 3.53 8.58
C PHE A 95 10.24 3.51 9.49
N GLY A 96 11.41 3.86 8.97
CA GLY A 96 12.70 3.77 9.69
C GLY A 96 13.29 2.35 9.75
N ARG A 97 12.54 1.34 9.32
CA ARG A 97 12.96 -0.06 9.11
C ARG A 97 12.02 -0.71 8.10
N PHE A 98 12.46 -1.81 7.46
CA PHE A 98 11.51 -2.61 6.69
C PHE A 98 10.49 -3.26 7.64
N PRO A 99 9.19 -3.34 7.28
CA PRO A 99 8.15 -3.62 8.28
C PRO A 99 8.10 -5.05 8.83
N ALA A 100 8.76 -6.01 8.17
CA ALA A 100 8.86 -7.39 8.65
C ALA A 100 10.33 -7.84 8.71
N PRO A 101 10.73 -8.68 9.68
CA PRO A 101 12.10 -9.22 9.72
C PRO A 101 12.38 -10.18 8.55
N ALA A 102 11.34 -10.84 8.04
CA ALA A 102 11.42 -11.64 6.84
C ALA A 102 10.12 -11.48 6.02
N ALA A 103 10.23 -11.46 4.70
CA ALA A 103 9.07 -11.45 3.82
C ALA A 103 9.25 -12.38 2.62
N ARG A 104 8.14 -12.98 2.17
CA ARG A 104 8.06 -13.74 0.92
C ARG A 104 7.50 -12.85 -0.18
N LEU A 105 8.15 -12.82 -1.34
CA LEU A 105 7.62 -12.13 -2.51
C LEU A 105 7.56 -13.10 -3.68
N LEU A 106 6.34 -13.48 -4.08
CA LEU A 106 6.09 -14.27 -5.28
C LEU A 106 5.83 -13.31 -6.45
N VAL A 107 6.65 -13.41 -7.49
CA VAL A 107 6.51 -12.63 -8.73
C VAL A 107 5.99 -13.55 -9.83
N LEU A 108 4.78 -13.27 -10.31
CA LEU A 108 4.14 -13.98 -11.42
C LEU A 108 4.19 -13.12 -12.68
N ASN A 109 4.31 -13.74 -13.84
CA ASN A 109 4.15 -13.05 -15.12
C ASN A 109 2.73 -13.27 -15.70
N THR A 110 2.34 -12.42 -16.65
CA THR A 110 1.17 -12.65 -17.49
C THR A 110 1.36 -12.05 -18.88
N THR A 111 0.86 -12.73 -19.90
CA THR A 111 0.84 -12.26 -21.29
C THR A 111 -0.49 -11.62 -21.69
N SER A 112 -1.51 -11.69 -20.82
CA SER A 112 -2.83 -11.09 -21.10
C SER A 112 -2.71 -9.56 -21.22
N PRO A 113 -3.34 -8.89 -22.21
CA PRO A 113 -3.24 -7.43 -22.40
C PRO A 113 -3.61 -6.62 -21.14
N GLY A 114 -2.96 -5.47 -20.90
CA GLY A 114 -3.25 -4.60 -19.75
C GLY A 114 -2.09 -3.73 -19.26
N ARG A 115 -2.21 -3.16 -18.05
CA ARG A 115 -1.21 -2.28 -17.40
C ARG A 115 0.02 -3.01 -16.86
N PRO A 116 1.26 -2.58 -17.14
CA PRO A 116 2.49 -3.34 -16.88
C PRO A 116 2.57 -4.07 -15.54
N ILE A 117 2.16 -3.44 -14.43
CA ILE A 117 1.93 -4.11 -13.15
C ILE A 117 0.42 -4.33 -13.01
N ARG A 118 0.01 -5.59 -12.86
CA ARG A 118 -1.39 -6.01 -12.97
C ARG A 118 -2.10 -6.00 -11.61
N SER A 119 -1.44 -6.53 -10.58
CA SER A 119 -1.99 -6.63 -9.23
C SER A 119 -0.89 -6.87 -8.21
N GLY A 120 -1.12 -6.41 -6.99
CA GLY A 120 -0.37 -6.77 -5.79
C GLY A 120 -1.35 -7.25 -4.72
N THR A 121 -0.88 -8.11 -3.81
CA THR A 121 -1.63 -8.46 -2.60
C THR A 121 -0.67 -8.83 -1.49
N ALA A 122 -0.77 -8.15 -0.35
CA ALA A 122 -0.09 -8.50 0.89
C ALA A 122 -0.88 -9.53 1.73
N PHE A 123 -0.17 -10.36 2.48
CA PHE A 123 -0.71 -11.41 3.34
C PHE A 123 0.07 -11.48 4.66
N GLY A 124 -0.63 -11.74 5.77
CA GLY A 124 -0.03 -11.95 7.09
C GLY A 124 0.01 -13.41 7.57
N TYR A 125 -0.69 -14.33 6.89
CA TYR A 125 -0.77 -15.72 7.30
C TYR A 125 0.57 -16.47 7.12
N ARG A 126 1.10 -17.14 8.15
CA ARG A 126 2.41 -17.86 8.09
C ARG A 126 3.61 -16.97 7.70
N GLY A 127 3.56 -15.71 8.10
CA GLY A 127 4.60 -14.72 7.87
C GLY A 127 4.22 -13.71 6.80
N ALA A 128 4.88 -12.55 6.83
CA ALA A 128 4.66 -11.50 5.84
C ALA A 128 4.93 -12.02 4.43
N ALA A 129 3.96 -11.84 3.53
CA ALA A 129 4.09 -12.25 2.14
C ALA A 129 3.40 -11.28 1.19
N ILE A 130 3.90 -11.21 -0.03
CA ILE A 130 3.32 -10.45 -1.14
C ILE A 130 3.28 -11.34 -2.38
N LYS A 131 2.17 -11.28 -3.10
CA LYS A 131 2.04 -11.83 -4.46
C LYS A 131 1.91 -10.68 -5.44
N LEU A 132 2.82 -10.59 -6.40
CA LEU A 132 2.90 -9.53 -7.40
C LEU A 132 2.76 -10.13 -8.79
N THR A 133 1.86 -9.58 -9.60
CA THR A 133 1.68 -10.00 -10.99
C THR A 133 2.12 -8.90 -11.94
N LEU A 134 3.07 -9.23 -12.82
CA LEU A 134 3.67 -8.34 -13.80
C LEU A 134 3.34 -8.80 -15.22
N ALA A 135 3.27 -7.89 -16.18
CA ALA A 135 3.28 -8.24 -17.59
C ALA A 135 4.61 -8.92 -17.94
N ALA A 136 4.58 -9.97 -18.76
CA ALA A 136 5.80 -10.56 -19.31
C ALA A 136 6.65 -9.51 -20.05
N SER A 137 5.99 -8.54 -20.70
CA SER A 137 6.58 -7.43 -21.44
C SER A 137 6.86 -6.17 -20.60
N VAL A 138 6.92 -6.27 -19.26
CA VAL A 138 7.18 -5.12 -18.39
C VAL A 138 8.56 -4.52 -18.69
N THR A 139 8.65 -3.19 -18.79
CA THR A 139 9.91 -2.50 -19.04
C THR A 139 10.52 -1.93 -17.76
N ALA A 140 11.81 -1.59 -17.78
CA ALA A 140 12.47 -0.91 -16.66
C ALA A 140 11.76 0.42 -16.30
N THR A 141 11.37 1.20 -17.31
CA THR A 141 10.63 2.46 -17.13
C THR A 141 9.28 2.25 -16.46
N ASP A 142 8.59 1.13 -16.75
CA ASP A 142 7.33 0.80 -16.09
C ASP A 142 7.56 0.54 -14.60
N LEU A 143 8.58 -0.24 -14.25
CA LEU A 143 8.94 -0.52 -12.85
C LEU A 143 9.37 0.74 -12.10
N ASP A 144 10.19 1.61 -12.72
CA ASP A 144 10.67 2.84 -12.08
C ASP A 144 9.53 3.82 -11.72
N ARG A 145 8.44 3.78 -12.49
CA ARG A 145 7.25 4.63 -12.29
C ARG A 145 6.20 3.98 -11.41
N ASP A 146 6.26 2.67 -11.20
CA ASP A 146 5.24 1.92 -10.50
C ASP A 146 5.16 2.27 -9.01
N TRP A 147 3.96 2.09 -8.46
CA TRP A 147 3.62 2.39 -7.08
C TRP A 147 3.13 1.15 -6.30
N ILE A 148 2.70 0.10 -7.00
CA ILE A 148 1.95 -1.03 -6.42
C ILE A 148 2.81 -1.75 -5.40
N LEU A 149 4.08 -2.03 -5.69
CA LEU A 149 4.91 -2.75 -4.73
C LEU A 149 5.20 -1.94 -3.45
N VAL A 150 5.27 -0.60 -3.55
CA VAL A 150 5.40 0.26 -2.36
C VAL A 150 4.09 0.28 -1.57
N HIS A 151 2.93 0.27 -2.23
CA HIS A 151 1.61 0.12 -1.60
C HIS A 151 1.51 -1.21 -0.84
N GLU A 152 1.79 -2.33 -1.50
CA GLU A 152 1.73 -3.66 -0.86
C GLU A 152 2.73 -3.81 0.28
N MET A 153 3.94 -3.27 0.15
CA MET A 153 4.92 -3.28 1.24
C MET A 153 4.52 -2.37 2.41
N SER A 154 3.68 -1.36 2.19
CA SER A 154 3.16 -0.50 3.25
C SER A 154 2.12 -1.24 4.11
N HIS A 155 1.31 -2.12 3.51
CA HIS A 155 0.40 -3.02 4.25
C HIS A 155 1.14 -3.88 5.28
N LEU A 156 2.39 -4.27 5.01
CA LEU A 156 3.20 -5.04 5.96
C LEU A 156 3.41 -4.31 7.29
N ALA A 157 3.27 -2.97 7.34
CA ALA A 157 3.53 -2.17 8.53
C ALA A 157 2.37 -2.05 9.51
N LEU A 158 1.23 -2.67 9.22
CA LEU A 158 0.03 -2.58 10.03
C LEU A 158 -0.47 -3.99 10.38
N PRO A 159 -0.81 -4.28 11.64
CA PRO A 159 -1.53 -5.50 12.01
C PRO A 159 -2.82 -5.68 11.19
N THR A 160 -3.11 -6.94 10.84
CA THR A 160 -4.32 -7.30 10.09
C THR A 160 -5.55 -6.96 10.93
N LEU A 161 -6.49 -6.25 10.31
CA LEU A 161 -7.72 -5.78 10.94
C LEU A 161 -8.94 -6.62 10.55
N PRO A 162 -10.01 -6.61 11.35
CA PRO A 162 -11.30 -7.16 10.94
C PRO A 162 -11.81 -6.51 9.65
N ARG A 163 -12.54 -7.26 8.82
CA ARG A 163 -13.01 -6.79 7.49
C ARG A 163 -13.70 -5.42 7.47
N ARG A 164 -14.44 -5.08 8.53
CA ARG A 164 -15.11 -3.79 8.66
C ARG A 164 -14.15 -2.60 8.67
N HIS A 165 -12.87 -2.84 8.98
CA HIS A 165 -11.80 -1.86 9.15
C HIS A 165 -10.76 -1.89 8.02
N HIS A 166 -10.98 -2.67 6.95
CA HIS A 166 -10.09 -2.67 5.77
C HIS A 166 -9.91 -1.28 5.15
N TRP A 167 -10.84 -0.34 5.38
CA TRP A 167 -10.67 1.04 4.97
C TRP A 167 -9.41 1.68 5.57
N PHE A 168 -8.98 1.28 6.77
CA PHE A 168 -7.78 1.81 7.38
C PHE A 168 -6.52 1.18 6.78
N GLU A 169 -6.53 -0.12 6.50
CA GLU A 169 -5.43 -0.82 5.82
C GLU A 169 -5.18 -0.21 4.44
N GLU A 170 -6.20 -0.18 3.59
CA GLU A 170 -6.07 0.34 2.23
C GLU A 170 -5.87 1.85 2.18
N GLY A 171 -6.52 2.58 3.07
CA GLY A 171 -6.36 4.02 3.20
C GLY A 171 -4.98 4.44 3.66
N MET A 172 -4.40 3.73 4.63
CA MET A 172 -3.04 3.96 5.10
C MET A 172 -2.04 3.67 3.98
N ALA A 173 -2.15 2.54 3.29
CA ALA A 173 -1.27 2.24 2.17
C ALA A 173 -1.38 3.29 1.04
N SER A 174 -2.60 3.72 0.71
CA SER A 174 -2.87 4.77 -0.30
C SER A 174 -2.32 6.14 0.09
N TYR A 175 -2.26 6.45 1.39
CA TYR A 175 -1.71 7.70 1.91
C TYR A 175 -0.17 7.65 2.01
N VAL A 176 0.37 6.53 2.47
CA VAL A 176 1.80 6.33 2.70
C VAL A 176 2.57 6.19 1.39
N GLU A 177 2.07 5.43 0.42
CA GLU A 177 2.78 5.15 -0.84
C GLU A 177 3.38 6.40 -1.51
N PRO A 178 2.58 7.44 -1.85
CA PRO A 178 3.11 8.58 -2.59
C PRO A 178 4.05 9.43 -1.71
N LEU A 179 3.79 9.49 -0.40
CA LEU A 179 4.64 10.20 0.55
C LEU A 179 5.99 9.50 0.73
N ALA A 180 6.00 8.17 0.84
CA ALA A 180 7.23 7.39 0.97
C ALA A 180 8.12 7.57 -0.27
N ARG A 181 7.56 7.52 -1.48
CA ARG A 181 8.32 7.76 -2.71
C ARG A 181 8.81 9.21 -2.82
N ALA A 182 8.02 10.19 -2.42
CA ALA A 182 8.48 11.58 -2.38
C ALA A 182 9.61 11.79 -1.37
N GLN A 183 9.49 11.19 -0.18
CA GLN A 183 10.53 11.21 0.84
C GLN A 183 11.82 10.50 0.39
N ALA A 184 11.72 9.48 -0.47
CA ALA A 184 12.85 8.83 -1.13
C ALA A 184 13.43 9.63 -2.32
N GLY A 185 12.71 10.64 -2.81
CA GLY A 185 13.09 11.41 -4.00
C GLY A 185 12.75 10.73 -5.32
N LEU A 186 11.83 9.75 -5.31
CA LEU A 186 11.35 9.02 -6.49
C LEU A 186 10.07 9.62 -7.10
N LEU A 187 9.38 10.49 -6.35
CA LEU A 187 8.16 11.16 -6.79
C LEU A 187 8.25 12.65 -6.43
N SER A 188 7.86 13.54 -7.34
CA SER A 188 7.88 14.97 -7.03
C SER A 188 6.74 15.34 -6.06
N LYS A 189 6.96 16.37 -5.25
CA LYS A 189 5.92 16.88 -4.33
C LYS A 189 4.68 17.35 -5.10
N GLU A 190 4.86 17.96 -6.27
CA GLU A 190 3.77 18.42 -7.15
C GLU A 190 2.91 17.24 -7.56
N ARG A 191 3.52 16.09 -7.87
CA ARG A 191 2.79 14.89 -8.27
C ARG A 191 2.01 14.27 -7.12
N VAL A 192 2.61 14.19 -5.92
CA VAL A 192 1.89 13.75 -4.70
C VAL A 192 0.63 14.57 -4.50
N TRP A 193 0.76 15.90 -4.47
CA TRP A 193 -0.36 16.78 -4.20
C TRP A 193 -1.39 16.78 -5.34
N ALA A 194 -0.96 16.62 -6.60
CA ALA A 194 -1.88 16.48 -7.73
C ALA A 194 -2.74 15.22 -7.62
N ASP A 195 -2.12 14.09 -7.25
CA ASP A 195 -2.81 12.82 -7.07
C ASP A 195 -3.75 12.89 -5.84
N MET A 196 -3.34 13.53 -4.74
CA MET A 196 -4.21 13.74 -3.57
C MET A 196 -5.42 14.63 -3.87
N VAL A 197 -5.23 15.76 -4.56
CA VAL A 197 -6.32 16.68 -4.95
C VAL A 197 -7.35 15.98 -5.83
N LYS A 198 -6.91 15.04 -6.68
CA LYS A 198 -7.80 14.23 -7.52
C LYS A 198 -8.41 13.04 -6.79
N GLY A 199 -7.66 12.43 -5.88
CA GLY A 199 -8.01 11.20 -5.18
C GLY A 199 -8.97 11.42 -4.01
N ILE A 200 -8.57 12.29 -3.08
CA ILE A 200 -9.27 12.53 -1.81
C ILE A 200 -10.76 12.87 -1.97
N PRO A 201 -11.22 13.65 -2.98
CA PRO A 201 -12.66 13.87 -3.20
C PRO A 201 -13.48 12.59 -3.39
N GLN A 202 -12.88 11.51 -3.89
CA GLN A 202 -13.54 10.22 -4.08
C GLN A 202 -13.81 9.50 -2.75
N GLY A 203 -13.16 9.94 -1.67
CA GLY A 203 -13.32 9.43 -0.31
C GLY A 203 -14.37 10.17 0.51
N LEU A 204 -14.98 11.24 -0.01
CA LEU A 204 -16.03 11.97 0.69
C LEU A 204 -17.30 11.12 0.85
N PRO A 205 -18.05 11.27 1.96
CA PRO A 205 -19.34 10.63 2.12
C PRO A 205 -20.30 11.01 0.97
N GLN A 206 -21.02 10.03 0.46
CA GLN A 206 -22.10 10.22 -0.53
C GLN A 206 -23.46 9.95 0.11
N THR A 207 -24.54 10.20 -0.62
CA THR A 207 -25.90 9.86 -0.17
C THR A 207 -25.97 8.38 0.24
N GLY A 208 -26.40 8.12 1.47
CA GLY A 208 -26.49 6.76 2.03
C GLY A 208 -25.23 6.26 2.76
N ASP A 209 -24.17 7.08 2.86
CA ASP A 209 -22.99 6.75 3.67
C ASP A 209 -23.34 6.65 5.15
N GLN A 210 -22.84 5.59 5.79
CA GLN A 210 -23.07 5.24 7.20
C GLN A 210 -21.78 5.26 8.04
N GLY A 211 -20.75 5.97 7.58
CA GLY A 211 -19.42 5.95 8.16
C GLY A 211 -18.51 4.88 7.58
N LEU A 212 -17.21 4.98 7.90
CA LEU A 212 -16.15 4.16 7.33
C LEU A 212 -16.29 2.67 7.67
N ASP A 213 -16.81 2.32 8.85
CA ASP A 213 -16.97 0.93 9.27
C ASP A 213 -18.15 0.22 8.58
N ARG A 214 -19.03 0.99 7.93
CA ARG A 214 -20.30 0.48 7.37
C ARG A 214 -20.44 0.72 5.87
N THR A 215 -19.59 1.55 5.28
CA THR A 215 -19.66 1.92 3.87
C THR A 215 -18.41 1.42 3.14
N HIS A 216 -18.53 0.25 2.49
CA HIS A 216 -17.41 -0.44 1.85
C HIS A 216 -17.32 -0.18 0.33
N THR A 217 -17.71 1.02 -0.12
CA THR A 217 -17.49 1.38 -1.52
C THR A 217 -15.99 1.57 -1.76
N TRP A 218 -15.52 1.33 -2.99
CA TRP A 218 -14.11 1.53 -3.34
C TRP A 218 -13.59 2.91 -2.94
N GLY A 219 -14.39 3.97 -3.16
CA GLY A 219 -14.04 5.33 -2.76
C GLY A 219 -13.82 5.48 -1.26
N ARG A 220 -14.69 4.89 -0.43
CA ARG A 220 -14.60 4.99 1.03
C ARG A 220 -13.51 4.09 1.62
N THR A 221 -13.28 2.92 1.06
CA THR A 221 -12.19 2.03 1.48
C THR A 221 -10.82 2.65 1.21
N TYR A 222 -10.54 3.09 -0.01
CA TYR A 222 -9.21 3.61 -0.37
C TYR A 222 -9.07 5.10 -0.04
N TRP A 223 -9.91 5.94 -0.66
CA TRP A 223 -9.79 7.40 -0.51
C TRP A 223 -10.41 7.92 0.79
N GLY A 224 -11.41 7.24 1.35
CA GLY A 224 -11.97 7.58 2.66
C GLY A 224 -10.98 7.32 3.80
N GLY A 225 -10.27 6.19 3.74
CA GLY A 225 -9.17 5.92 4.66
C GLY A 225 -7.94 6.80 4.43
N ALA A 226 -7.61 7.12 3.18
CA ALA A 226 -6.54 8.09 2.88
C ALA A 226 -6.90 9.50 3.38
N LEU A 227 -8.17 9.90 3.28
CA LEU A 227 -8.70 11.14 3.86
C LEU A 227 -8.59 11.13 5.39
N PHE A 228 -8.94 10.01 6.05
CA PHE A 228 -8.72 9.84 7.49
C PHE A 228 -7.24 10.07 7.85
N CYS A 229 -6.31 9.44 7.11
CA CYS A 229 -4.88 9.59 7.33
C CYS A 229 -4.38 11.02 7.12
N LEU A 230 -4.85 11.70 6.07
CA LEU A 230 -4.52 13.11 5.80
C LEU A 230 -4.98 14.03 6.93
N LEU A 231 -6.24 13.87 7.37
CA LEU A 231 -6.78 14.66 8.48
C LEU A 231 -6.02 14.39 9.77
N ALA A 232 -5.73 13.12 10.06
CA ALA A 232 -4.95 12.74 11.23
C ALA A 232 -3.54 13.35 11.21
N ASP A 233 -2.80 13.29 10.09
CA ASP A 233 -1.46 13.89 10.04
C ASP A 233 -1.51 15.41 10.24
N ILE A 234 -2.50 16.09 9.66
CA ILE A 234 -2.68 17.54 9.85
C ILE A 234 -3.06 17.87 11.29
N GLU A 235 -4.05 17.18 11.87
CA GLU A 235 -4.52 17.44 13.23
C GLU A 235 -3.41 17.13 14.26
N ILE A 236 -2.65 16.03 14.11
CA ILE A 236 -1.49 15.74 14.97
C ILE A 236 -0.46 16.87 14.87
N ARG A 237 -0.14 17.34 13.67
CA ARG A 237 0.81 18.44 13.48
C ARG A 237 0.31 19.74 14.09
N GLN A 238 -1.00 20.03 14.00
CA GLN A 238 -1.57 21.20 14.63
C GLN A 238 -1.47 21.14 16.16
N VAL A 239 -1.82 19.99 16.77
CA VAL A 239 -1.80 19.82 18.23
C VAL A 239 -0.38 19.78 18.80
N THR A 240 0.60 19.39 17.98
CA THR A 240 1.99 19.25 18.41
C THR A 240 2.92 20.31 17.82
N ASP A 241 2.39 21.43 17.32
CA ASP A 241 3.17 22.51 16.68
C ASP A 241 4.16 22.01 15.61
N GLY A 242 3.79 20.97 14.88
CA GLY A 242 4.57 20.34 13.83
C GLY A 242 5.65 19.36 14.31
N HIS A 243 5.80 19.15 15.62
CA HIS A 243 6.80 18.22 16.18
C HIS A 243 6.48 16.75 15.88
N ARG A 244 5.20 16.38 15.82
CA ARG A 244 4.74 15.04 15.48
C ARG A 244 3.83 15.05 14.27
N GLY A 245 3.57 13.86 13.73
CA GLY A 245 2.68 13.63 12.59
C GLY A 245 2.32 12.14 12.53
N LEU A 246 1.41 11.76 11.62
CA LEU A 246 0.91 10.40 11.48
C LEU A 246 2.04 9.37 11.28
N GLN A 247 3.11 9.75 10.58
CA GLN A 247 4.29 8.89 10.41
C GLN A 247 4.91 8.45 11.75
N HIS A 248 4.83 9.26 12.81
CA HIS A 248 5.28 8.85 14.16
C HIS A 248 4.35 7.81 14.78
N ALA A 249 3.04 8.00 14.65
CA ALA A 249 2.03 7.06 15.12
C ALA A 249 2.17 5.70 14.40
N LEU A 250 2.28 5.70 13.08
CA LEU A 250 2.43 4.47 12.28
C LEU A 250 3.72 3.72 12.62
N LYS A 251 4.82 4.42 12.91
CA LYS A 251 6.06 3.79 13.40
C LYS A 251 5.88 3.11 14.76
N ALA A 252 5.09 3.70 15.65
CA ALA A 252 4.80 3.12 16.95
C ALA A 252 3.87 1.90 16.84
N ILE A 253 2.87 1.97 15.97
CA ILE A 253 1.99 0.83 15.64
C ILE A 253 2.83 -0.33 15.08
N LEU A 254 3.74 -0.07 14.14
CA LEU A 254 4.69 -1.05 13.64
C LEU A 254 5.63 -1.59 14.75
N GLY A 255 5.90 -0.79 15.79
CA GLY A 255 6.63 -1.20 16.98
C GLY A 255 5.91 -2.27 17.80
N HIS A 256 4.58 -2.26 17.78
CA HIS A 256 3.72 -3.23 18.46
C HIS A 256 3.54 -4.52 17.64
N GLY A 257 3.30 -4.40 16.34
CA GLY A 257 3.11 -5.54 15.46
C GLY A 257 3.08 -5.14 13.98
N ASN A 258 3.23 -6.13 13.12
CA ASN A 258 3.16 -6.01 11.67
C ASN A 258 1.95 -6.81 11.15
N ILE A 259 1.81 -6.96 9.84
CA ILE A 259 0.70 -7.70 9.20
C ILE A 259 0.47 -9.13 9.73
N GLU A 260 1.47 -9.76 10.34
CA GLU A 260 1.39 -11.12 10.90
C GLU A 260 0.56 -11.18 12.20
N LEU A 261 0.34 -10.03 12.85
CA LEU A 261 -0.51 -9.90 14.03
C LEU A 261 -1.93 -9.53 13.61
N GLU A 262 -2.94 -10.20 14.16
CA GLU A 262 -4.33 -9.71 14.11
C GLU A 262 -4.61 -8.81 15.31
N SER A 263 -5.24 -7.67 15.08
CA SER A 263 -5.61 -6.73 16.16
C SER A 263 -6.94 -6.03 15.86
N PRO A 264 -7.74 -5.68 16.89
CA PRO A 264 -8.76 -4.64 16.74
C PRO A 264 -8.13 -3.30 16.37
N ILE A 265 -8.89 -2.40 15.74
CA ILE A 265 -8.36 -1.08 15.34
C ILE A 265 -8.13 -0.17 16.54
N GLU A 266 -8.99 -0.21 17.56
CA GLU A 266 -8.97 0.74 18.67
C GLU A 266 -7.64 0.75 19.44
N PRO A 267 -7.07 -0.40 19.87
CA PRO A 267 -5.76 -0.43 20.52
C PRO A 267 -4.63 0.12 19.64
N LEU A 268 -4.69 -0.06 18.32
CA LEU A 268 -3.67 0.47 17.41
C LEU A 268 -3.74 2.00 17.33
N LEU A 269 -4.95 2.57 17.27
CA LEU A 269 -5.13 4.02 17.29
C LEU A 269 -4.64 4.61 18.62
N GLU A 270 -4.91 3.94 19.75
CA GLU A 270 -4.39 4.33 21.07
C GLU A 270 -2.86 4.30 21.14
N ILE A 271 -2.21 3.30 20.55
CA ILE A 271 -0.74 3.25 20.44
C ILE A 271 -0.21 4.45 19.66
N GLY A 272 -0.86 4.79 18.54
CA GLY A 272 -0.50 5.94 17.73
C GLY A 272 -0.68 7.27 18.46
N ASP A 273 -1.79 7.41 19.19
CA ASP A 273 -2.11 8.56 20.01
C ASP A 273 -1.11 8.74 21.16
N HIS A 274 -0.78 7.65 21.89
CA HIS A 274 0.24 7.66 22.92
C HIS A 274 1.62 8.09 22.37
N ALA A 275 2.02 7.56 21.21
CA ALA A 275 3.31 7.89 20.60
C ALA A 275 3.42 9.36 20.12
N THR A 276 2.28 9.97 19.80
CA THR A 276 2.22 11.38 19.41
C THR A 276 1.94 12.32 20.58
N GLY A 277 1.57 11.79 21.75
CA GLY A 277 1.12 12.58 22.90
C GLY A 277 -0.23 13.26 22.65
N THR A 278 -1.10 12.65 21.83
CA THR A 278 -2.38 13.23 21.42
C THR A 278 -3.55 12.25 21.65
N GLN A 279 -4.76 12.62 21.22
CA GLN A 279 -5.93 11.74 21.14
C GLN A 279 -6.59 11.83 19.74
N VAL A 280 -5.82 12.25 18.74
CA VAL A 280 -6.34 12.62 17.42
C VAL A 280 -6.90 11.41 16.70
N LEU A 281 -6.22 10.27 16.71
CA LEU A 281 -6.62 9.07 15.97
C LEU A 281 -7.91 8.50 16.52
N ALA A 282 -8.00 8.27 17.83
CA ALA A 282 -9.20 7.76 18.48
C ALA A 282 -10.39 8.72 18.32
N SER A 283 -10.15 10.03 18.49
CA SER A 283 -11.20 11.05 18.35
C SER A 283 -11.71 11.17 16.92
N LEU A 284 -10.81 11.16 15.92
CA LEU A 284 -11.18 11.21 14.51
C LEU A 284 -11.93 9.93 14.11
N TYR A 285 -11.50 8.77 14.59
CA TYR A 285 -12.19 7.51 14.34
C TYR A 285 -13.60 7.53 14.92
N GLY A 286 -13.77 8.00 16.16
CA GLY A 286 -15.08 8.19 16.77
C GLY A 286 -16.03 9.09 15.95
N ARG A 287 -15.50 10.10 15.25
CA ARG A 287 -16.28 11.00 14.37
C ARG A 287 -16.63 10.38 13.01
N MET A 288 -15.81 9.47 12.49
CA MET A 288 -15.90 8.98 11.11
C MET A 288 -16.38 7.53 10.97
N LYS A 289 -16.32 6.71 12.03
CA LYS A 289 -16.57 5.27 11.95
C LYS A 289 -18.02 4.90 11.63
N ASP A 290 -18.98 5.57 12.27
CA ASP A 290 -20.40 5.17 12.28
C ASP A 290 -21.36 6.19 11.69
N ARG A 291 -20.84 7.28 11.13
CA ARG A 291 -21.62 8.34 10.51
C ARG A 291 -20.81 9.02 9.40
N PRO A 292 -21.48 9.61 8.40
CA PRO A 292 -20.81 10.43 7.40
C PRO A 292 -20.12 11.62 8.07
N TYR A 293 -18.89 11.89 7.67
CA TYR A 293 -18.10 13.03 8.16
C TYR A 293 -17.74 13.96 6.98
N PRO A 294 -18.48 15.07 6.79
CA PRO A 294 -18.21 15.99 5.69
C PRO A 294 -16.91 16.76 5.95
N VAL A 295 -16.15 17.01 4.87
CA VAL A 295 -14.89 17.77 4.91
C VAL A 295 -14.93 18.82 3.82
N ASP A 296 -14.69 20.07 4.20
CA ASP A 296 -14.51 21.16 3.24
C ASP A 296 -13.11 21.06 2.62
N LEU A 297 -13.02 20.30 1.53
CA LEU A 297 -11.74 20.09 0.84
C LEU A 297 -11.20 21.37 0.22
N ALA A 298 -12.07 22.28 -0.24
CA ALA A 298 -11.62 23.56 -0.81
C ALA A 298 -10.88 24.38 0.25
N LYS A 299 -11.46 24.50 1.45
CA LYS A 299 -10.81 25.16 2.58
C LYS A 299 -9.55 24.42 3.05
N LEU A 300 -9.55 23.08 3.02
CA LEU A 300 -8.37 22.29 3.37
C LEU A 300 -7.20 22.57 2.43
N TRP A 301 -7.45 22.55 1.12
CA TRP A 301 -6.42 22.83 0.10
C TRP A 301 -5.91 24.26 0.19
N ASP A 302 -6.79 25.24 0.39
CA ASP A 302 -6.40 26.64 0.57
C ASP A 302 -5.48 26.82 1.80
N ARG A 303 -5.84 26.21 2.95
CA ARG A 303 -5.01 26.26 4.16
C ARG A 303 -3.65 25.57 4.00
N LEU A 304 -3.60 24.47 3.24
CA LEU A 304 -2.34 23.81 2.86
C LEU A 304 -1.58 24.57 1.77
N GLY A 305 -2.16 25.61 1.19
CA GLY A 305 -1.61 26.39 0.09
C GLY A 305 -1.54 25.62 -1.24
N VAL A 306 -2.34 24.58 -1.43
CA VAL A 306 -2.33 23.75 -2.65
C VAL A 306 -3.36 24.31 -3.62
N ARG A 307 -2.92 24.73 -4.81
CA ARG A 307 -3.80 25.29 -5.86
C ARG A 307 -3.68 24.49 -7.14
N ILE A 308 -4.81 24.27 -7.82
CA ILE A 308 -4.84 23.72 -9.17
C ILE A 308 -4.61 24.86 -10.15
N ALA A 309 -3.57 24.75 -10.98
CA ALA A 309 -3.23 25.69 -12.03
C ALA A 309 -3.24 25.00 -13.41
N SER A 310 -3.16 25.78 -14.50
CA SER A 310 -3.22 25.27 -15.87
C SER A 310 -2.12 24.25 -16.21
N GLY A 311 -0.99 24.29 -15.49
CA GLY A 311 0.14 23.37 -15.66
C GLY A 311 0.27 22.26 -14.60
N GLY A 312 -0.65 22.17 -13.62
CA GLY A 312 -0.56 21.19 -12.53
C GLY A 312 -0.90 21.77 -11.16
N ILE A 313 -0.05 21.52 -10.17
CA ILE A 313 -0.20 22.03 -8.80
C ILE A 313 0.78 23.18 -8.56
N GLU A 314 0.28 24.26 -7.99
CA GLU A 314 1.07 25.37 -7.45
C GLU A 314 0.96 25.42 -5.92
N PHE A 315 2.02 25.95 -5.30
CA PHE A 315 2.14 26.01 -3.86
C PHE A 315 2.24 27.46 -3.38
N ASP A 316 1.30 27.85 -2.52
CA ASP A 316 1.43 29.02 -1.67
C ASP A 316 2.17 28.60 -0.39
N ASP A 317 3.41 29.05 -0.21
CA ASP A 317 4.22 28.77 0.98
C ASP A 317 3.88 29.70 2.17
N THR A 318 3.00 30.69 1.98
CA THR A 318 2.52 31.60 3.04
C THR A 318 1.23 31.10 3.71
N ALA A 319 0.61 30.04 3.16
CA ALA A 319 -0.62 29.48 3.69
C ALA A 319 -0.45 28.91 5.11
N PRO A 320 -1.49 28.97 5.98
CA PRO A 320 -1.36 28.64 7.41
C PRO A 320 -0.81 27.23 7.72
N LEU A 321 -1.02 26.26 6.83
CA LEU A 321 -0.55 24.87 6.99
C LEU A 321 0.54 24.50 5.97
N ALA A 322 1.14 25.47 5.27
CA ALA A 322 2.17 25.22 4.26
C ALA A 322 3.39 24.47 4.85
N ALA A 323 3.80 24.81 6.07
CA ALA A 323 4.90 24.10 6.76
C ALA A 323 4.61 22.60 6.94
N PHE A 324 3.36 22.22 7.19
CA PHE A 324 2.96 20.82 7.32
C PHE A 324 2.97 20.10 5.97
N ARG A 325 2.42 20.75 4.93
CA ARG A 325 2.51 20.27 3.54
C ARG A 325 3.96 19.97 3.14
N VAL A 326 4.88 20.91 3.42
CA VAL A 326 6.31 20.77 3.14
C VAL A 326 6.92 19.62 3.95
N ALA A 327 6.57 19.50 5.23
CA ALA A 327 7.11 18.45 6.09
C ALA A 327 6.69 17.04 5.65
N MET A 328 5.48 16.86 5.11
CA MET A 328 4.97 15.56 4.64
C MET A 328 5.78 15.00 3.45
N THR A 329 6.21 15.86 2.53
CA THR A 329 6.93 15.46 1.30
C THR A 329 8.43 15.75 1.34
N ARG A 330 8.95 16.22 2.49
CA ARG A 330 10.36 16.53 2.64
C ARG A 330 11.22 15.28 2.45
N ARG A 331 12.13 15.34 1.47
CA ARG A 331 13.10 14.27 1.22
C ARG A 331 13.87 13.90 2.49
N LEU A 332 13.86 12.63 2.83
CA LEU A 332 14.63 12.09 3.96
C LEU A 332 16.04 11.75 3.48
N ARG A 333 17.04 12.06 4.32
CA ARG A 333 18.41 11.62 4.07
C ARG A 333 18.54 10.17 4.52
N VAL A 334 19.10 9.32 3.66
CA VAL A 334 19.56 7.99 4.08
C VAL A 334 20.70 8.21 5.06
N LEU A 335 20.48 7.90 6.34
CA LEU A 335 21.59 7.82 7.28
C LEU A 335 22.40 6.59 6.89
N THR A 336 23.45 6.78 6.09
CA THR A 336 24.52 5.78 5.97
C THR A 336 25.11 5.62 7.37
N ARG A 337 24.74 4.56 8.08
CA ARG A 337 25.52 4.10 9.22
C ARG A 337 26.88 3.70 8.67
N ASN A 338 27.84 4.63 8.71
CA ASN A 338 29.25 4.29 8.69
C ASN A 338 29.50 3.39 9.91
N ARG A 339 29.43 2.07 9.73
CA ARG A 339 30.16 1.17 10.61
C ARG A 339 31.61 1.22 10.14
N VAL A 340 32.36 2.12 10.77
CA VAL A 340 33.82 2.04 10.84
C VAL A 340 34.19 2.03 12.32
N THR A 341 35.07 1.08 12.66
CA THR A 341 35.75 0.80 13.95
C THR A 341 34.89 0.11 15.01
N SER A 342 35.36 -0.95 15.68
CA SER A 342 36.75 -1.41 15.90
C SER A 342 36.99 -2.85 15.47
#